data_AF-A0A2R6GUN9-F1
#
_entry.id   AF-A0A2R6GUN9-F1
#
_cell.length_a   1.000
_cell.length_b   1.000
_cell.length_c   1.000
_cell.angle_alpha   90.00
_cell.angle_beta   90.00
_cell.angle_gamma   90.00
#
_symmetry.space_group_name_H-M   'P 1'
#
loop_
_entity.id
_entity.type
_entity.pdbx_description
1 polymer ?
#
loop_
_entity_poly.entity_id
_entity_poly.type
_entity_poly.pdbx_seq_one_letter_code
_entity_poly.pdbx_strand_id
1 'polypeptide(L)'
;MPTCTAEAVDPTGAGGLCPDHVPDTGEDVGSPDEKPTLEADKPASTTSETPDTDGSVLVEALEWFHQQLDRDLPDECDHDTPRDYYREGRGWGADTIDGKLLGFAPANYKDELVSHLFDRGHGREAILSTGLFGERDGGNLYATWSGRYVFPYFDADGRPVFAISRATDPIHSADWKGNKYDKLQVTRDDVTAEEPIYGLDTVRDGEPVLITEGIADAITAHQAGYPCLSPVTTQFKTGDREDLLEALGERGVGRVYLIQDAQGESRRAPATWP
;
A
#
# COMPACT_ATOMS: atom_id res chain seq x y z
N MET A 1 56.58 -11.65 -43.84
CA MET A 1 55.78 -12.60 -44.63
C MET A 1 54.37 -12.02 -44.70
N PRO A 2 53.80 -11.85 -45.90
CA PRO A 2 52.83 -10.80 -46.17
C PRO A 2 51.41 -11.33 -46.46
N THR A 3 50.43 -10.42 -46.32
CA THR A 3 49.29 -10.12 -47.23
C THR A 3 48.30 -11.20 -47.67
N CYS A 4 47.00 -10.85 -47.55
CA CYS A 4 46.02 -10.59 -48.65
C CYS A 4 44.61 -10.94 -48.16
N THR A 5 43.73 -9.99 -47.86
CA THR A 5 42.77 -9.30 -48.76
C THR A 5 41.82 -10.21 -49.53
N ALA A 6 40.53 -10.09 -49.14
CA ALA A 6 39.30 -10.00 -49.93
C ALA A 6 39.25 -10.56 -51.36
N GLU A 7 38.15 -11.25 -51.68
CA GLU A 7 37.29 -10.89 -52.81
C GLU A 7 35.91 -11.59 -52.71
N ALA A 8 34.88 -10.87 -53.13
CA ALA A 8 33.51 -11.33 -53.30
C ALA A 8 33.18 -11.32 -54.79
N VAL A 9 32.56 -12.38 -55.34
CA VAL A 9 31.75 -12.32 -56.58
C VAL A 9 30.70 -13.45 -56.56
N ASP A 10 29.47 -13.06 -56.88
CA ASP A 10 28.18 -13.77 -57.10
C ASP A 10 28.17 -14.49 -58.50
N PRO A 11 27.04 -14.86 -59.15
CA PRO A 11 25.82 -15.65 -58.83
C PRO A 11 25.62 -16.85 -59.81
N THR A 12 24.45 -17.49 -59.70
CA THR A 12 23.66 -18.21 -60.74
C THR A 12 23.83 -19.71 -60.95
N GLY A 13 22.69 -20.42 -60.98
CA GLY A 13 22.56 -21.79 -61.47
C GLY A 13 21.23 -22.45 -61.11
N ALA A 14 20.15 -22.09 -61.83
CA ALA A 14 18.81 -22.62 -61.71
C ALA A 14 18.65 -24.05 -62.29
N GLY A 15 17.61 -24.78 -61.83
CA GLY A 15 16.92 -25.77 -62.67
C GLY A 15 16.24 -26.94 -61.94
N GLY A 16 14.90 -27.05 -62.08
CA GLY A 16 14.20 -28.35 -62.08
C GLY A 16 12.92 -28.48 -61.24
N LEU A 17 11.77 -28.13 -61.82
CA LEU A 17 10.37 -28.34 -61.36
C LEU A 17 9.93 -29.82 -61.51
N CYS A 18 9.34 -30.45 -60.46
CA CYS A 18 7.90 -30.83 -60.26
C CYS A 18 7.49 -32.26 -60.72
N PRO A 19 6.35 -32.86 -60.24
CA PRO A 19 5.67 -32.81 -58.94
C PRO A 19 5.08 -34.19 -58.47
N ASP A 20 4.22 -34.14 -57.45
CA ASP A 20 3.14 -35.09 -57.02
C ASP A 20 3.48 -36.18 -55.99
N HIS A 21 3.02 -36.04 -54.73
CA HIS A 21 1.65 -36.37 -54.30
C HIS A 21 1.49 -36.18 -52.78
N VAL A 22 0.34 -35.63 -52.39
CA VAL A 22 -0.13 -35.32 -51.02
C VAL A 22 -0.83 -36.57 -50.44
N PRO A 23 -0.86 -36.76 -49.11
CA PRO A 23 -2.17 -36.62 -48.47
C PRO A 23 -2.15 -35.73 -47.22
N ASP A 24 -3.22 -34.96 -47.17
CA ASP A 24 -3.79 -34.12 -46.13
C ASP A 24 -4.22 -34.97 -44.92
N THR A 25 -3.84 -34.55 -43.71
CA THR A 25 -4.74 -34.48 -42.56
C THR A 25 -4.17 -33.56 -41.47
N GLY A 26 -4.80 -32.40 -41.29
CA GLY A 26 -5.09 -31.82 -39.97
C GLY A 26 -4.02 -30.95 -39.30
N GLU A 27 -4.05 -29.65 -39.58
CA GLU A 27 -3.49 -28.58 -38.76
C GLU A 27 -4.27 -28.43 -37.44
N ASP A 28 -3.59 -28.18 -36.32
CA ASP A 28 -3.73 -26.91 -35.60
C ASP A 28 -2.61 -26.75 -34.55
N VAL A 29 -1.92 -25.61 -34.58
CA VAL A 29 -0.83 -25.25 -33.67
C VAL A 29 -1.25 -23.95 -33.00
N GLY A 30 -1.59 -24.01 -31.72
CA GLY A 30 -2.01 -22.84 -30.95
C GLY A 30 -1.73 -22.99 -29.45
N SER A 31 -0.94 -22.07 -28.92
CA SER A 31 -0.81 -21.69 -27.50
C SER A 31 -0.50 -20.18 -27.49
N PRO A 32 -0.72 -19.41 -26.41
CA PRO A 32 -1.19 -19.75 -25.05
C PRO A 32 -2.29 -18.78 -24.53
N ASP A 33 -2.55 -18.79 -23.21
CA ASP A 33 -3.28 -17.78 -22.40
C ASP A 33 -4.81 -17.87 -22.28
N GLU A 34 -5.30 -18.80 -21.45
CA GLU A 34 -6.61 -18.64 -20.79
C GLU A 34 -6.42 -17.91 -19.44
N LYS A 35 -6.79 -16.63 -19.42
CA LYS A 35 -7.14 -15.91 -18.19
C LYS A 35 -8.43 -16.52 -17.64
N PRO A 36 -8.60 -16.68 -16.31
CA PRO A 36 -9.90 -17.05 -15.78
C PRO A 36 -10.84 -15.86 -15.95
N THR A 37 -11.74 -15.96 -16.94
CA THR A 37 -12.97 -15.16 -16.97
C THR A 37 -13.92 -15.74 -15.94
N LEU A 38 -14.17 -14.97 -14.88
CA LEU A 38 -15.25 -15.23 -13.92
C LEU A 38 -16.59 -15.11 -14.65
N GLU A 39 -17.14 -16.23 -15.11
CA GLU A 39 -18.51 -16.29 -15.61
C GLU A 39 -19.49 -16.12 -14.44
N ALA A 40 -20.34 -15.12 -14.57
CA ALA A 40 -21.48 -14.88 -13.71
C ALA A 40 -22.59 -15.89 -14.06
N ASP A 41 -22.79 -16.91 -13.23
CA ASP A 41 -24.13 -17.32 -12.79
C ASP A 41 -24.08 -18.47 -11.78
N LYS A 42 -24.41 -18.14 -10.52
CA LYS A 42 -24.93 -19.12 -9.56
C LYS A 42 -26.00 -18.43 -8.72
N PRO A 43 -27.21 -19.01 -8.58
CA PRO A 43 -28.33 -18.29 -8.00
C PRO A 43 -28.07 -18.03 -6.50
N ALA A 44 -28.31 -16.79 -6.10
CA ALA A 44 -28.25 -16.33 -4.73
C ALA A 44 -29.22 -17.15 -3.85
N SER A 45 -28.67 -17.83 -2.85
CA SER A 45 -29.46 -18.33 -1.73
C SER A 45 -29.85 -17.12 -0.88
N THR A 46 -31.15 -16.93 -0.76
CA THR A 46 -31.79 -15.84 -0.03
C THR A 46 -31.47 -15.96 1.46
N THR A 47 -30.56 -15.12 1.94
CA THR A 47 -30.52 -14.74 3.35
C THR A 47 -30.43 -13.22 3.38
N SER A 48 -31.50 -12.61 3.86
CA SER A 48 -31.61 -11.19 4.12
C SER A 48 -30.80 -10.85 5.37
N GLU A 49 -29.59 -10.33 5.21
CA GLU A 49 -28.94 -9.50 6.23
C GLU A 49 -28.19 -8.38 5.50
N THR A 50 -28.30 -7.17 6.03
CA THR A 50 -27.51 -5.99 5.63
C THR A 50 -26.04 -6.38 5.44
N PRO A 51 -25.30 -5.79 4.47
CA PRO A 51 -23.87 -6.03 4.39
C PRO A 51 -23.28 -5.63 5.74
N ASP A 52 -22.58 -6.54 6.39
CA ASP A 52 -21.82 -6.25 7.59
C ASP A 52 -20.68 -5.32 7.15
N THR A 53 -20.95 -4.01 7.20
CA THR A 53 -20.13 -2.93 6.63
C THR A 53 -19.15 -2.40 7.69
N ASP A 54 -18.89 -3.21 8.72
CA ASP A 54 -18.20 -2.83 9.94
C ASP A 54 -16.72 -3.20 9.87
N GLY A 55 -15.91 -2.44 9.11
CA GLY A 55 -14.44 -2.46 9.19
C GLY A 55 -13.70 -3.79 8.93
N SER A 56 -14.42 -4.90 8.79
CA SER A 56 -13.89 -6.27 8.77
C SER A 56 -13.06 -6.51 7.52
N VAL A 57 -13.51 -6.00 6.38
CA VAL A 57 -12.78 -6.08 5.10
C VAL A 57 -11.43 -5.35 5.18
N LEU A 58 -11.41 -4.15 5.76
CA LEU A 58 -10.18 -3.37 5.87
C LEU A 58 -9.22 -4.05 6.85
N VAL A 59 -9.70 -4.44 8.03
CA VAL A 59 -8.91 -5.18 9.02
C VAL A 59 -8.28 -6.42 8.39
N GLU A 60 -9.07 -7.21 7.67
CA GLU A 60 -8.62 -8.43 7.04
C GLU A 60 -7.59 -8.18 5.91
N ALA A 61 -7.79 -7.13 5.12
CA ALA A 61 -6.81 -6.73 4.13
C ALA A 61 -5.49 -6.26 4.76
N LEU A 62 -5.54 -5.57 5.90
CA LEU A 62 -4.34 -5.14 6.62
C LEU A 62 -3.63 -6.31 7.30
N GLU A 63 -4.36 -7.27 7.85
CA GLU A 63 -3.81 -8.54 8.34
C GLU A 63 -3.15 -9.34 7.21
N TRP A 64 -3.75 -9.34 6.03
CA TRP A 64 -3.14 -9.95 4.85
C TRP A 64 -1.83 -9.24 4.48
N PHE A 65 -1.78 -7.90 4.46
CA PHE A 65 -0.53 -7.16 4.23
C PHE A 65 0.54 -7.42 5.29
N HIS A 66 0.14 -7.57 6.55
CA HIS A 66 1.05 -7.93 7.64
C HIS A 66 1.70 -9.30 7.45
N GLN A 67 1.04 -10.24 6.77
CA GLN A 67 1.61 -11.55 6.43
C GLN A 67 2.66 -11.48 5.30
N GLN A 68 2.80 -10.34 4.61
CA GLN A 68 3.71 -10.20 3.45
C GLN A 68 5.10 -9.69 3.82
N LEU A 69 5.42 -9.60 5.12
CA LEU A 69 6.65 -8.96 5.62
C LEU A 69 7.94 -9.70 5.26
N ASP A 70 7.87 -10.98 4.92
CA ASP A 70 9.03 -11.83 4.61
C ASP A 70 9.23 -12.04 3.10
N ARG A 71 8.61 -11.19 2.27
CA ARG A 71 8.83 -11.19 0.82
C ARG A 71 10.12 -10.45 0.46
N ASP A 72 10.76 -10.90 -0.60
CA ASP A 72 11.94 -10.23 -1.14
C ASP A 72 11.56 -8.84 -1.68
N LEU A 73 12.33 -7.83 -1.29
CA LEU A 73 12.37 -6.52 -1.91
C LEU A 73 13.28 -6.55 -3.15
N PRO A 74 13.15 -5.56 -4.06
CA PRO A 74 14.11 -5.41 -5.16
C PRO A 74 15.54 -5.29 -4.64
N ASP A 75 16.49 -5.90 -5.35
CA ASP A 75 17.93 -5.93 -5.01
C ASP A 75 18.54 -4.52 -4.82
N GLU A 76 17.92 -3.48 -5.38
CA GLU A 76 18.37 -2.10 -5.24
C GLU A 76 17.96 -1.44 -3.90
N CYS A 77 17.07 -2.07 -3.14
CA CYS A 77 16.69 -1.58 -1.81
C CYS A 77 17.79 -1.90 -0.78
N ASP A 78 17.91 -1.06 0.25
CA ASP A 78 18.90 -1.24 1.32
C ASP A 78 18.62 -2.46 2.24
N HIS A 79 17.47 -3.13 2.08
CA HIS A 79 17.02 -4.23 2.92
C HIS A 79 16.43 -5.34 2.06
N ASP A 80 16.66 -6.59 2.48
CA ASP A 80 16.21 -7.78 1.74
C ASP A 80 14.69 -7.97 1.82
N THR A 81 14.08 -7.65 2.98
CA THR A 81 12.62 -7.82 3.19
C THR A 81 11.98 -6.58 3.84
N PRO A 82 10.65 -6.43 3.76
CA PRO A 82 9.94 -5.40 4.51
C PRO A 82 10.14 -5.52 6.02
N ARG A 83 10.29 -6.75 6.55
CA ARG A 83 10.59 -6.97 7.96
C ARG A 83 11.94 -6.38 8.33
N ASP A 84 12.96 -6.54 7.50
CA ASP A 84 14.30 -6.01 7.75
C ASP A 84 14.32 -4.49 7.67
N TYR A 85 13.54 -3.90 6.76
CA TYR A 85 13.33 -2.44 6.75
C TYR A 85 12.76 -1.94 8.09
N TYR A 86 11.75 -2.61 8.65
CA TYR A 86 11.17 -2.20 9.93
C TYR A 86 12.13 -2.44 11.11
N ARG A 87 12.85 -3.56 11.11
CA ARG A 87 13.75 -3.90 12.23
C ARG A 87 15.05 -3.12 12.19
N GLU A 88 15.73 -3.14 11.06
CA GLU A 88 17.09 -2.62 10.90
C GLU A 88 17.06 -1.15 10.45
N GLY A 89 16.18 -0.83 9.49
CA GLY A 89 16.04 0.53 8.98
C GLY A 89 15.33 1.47 9.95
N ARG A 90 14.28 0.99 10.65
CA ARG A 90 13.50 1.80 11.60
C ARG A 90 13.81 1.53 13.07
N GLY A 91 14.48 0.42 13.40
CA GLY A 91 14.75 0.05 14.79
C GLY A 91 13.51 -0.43 15.55
N TRP A 92 12.47 -0.89 14.85
CA TRP A 92 11.23 -1.36 15.48
C TRP A 92 11.29 -2.86 15.79
N GLY A 93 11.01 -3.21 17.05
CA GLY A 93 10.96 -4.58 17.53
C GLY A 93 9.74 -5.33 17.03
N ALA A 94 9.75 -6.65 17.18
CA ALA A 94 8.65 -7.53 16.77
C ALA A 94 7.31 -7.10 17.38
N ASP A 95 7.27 -6.82 18.70
CA ASP A 95 6.04 -6.39 19.38
C ASP A 95 5.46 -5.09 18.80
N THR A 96 6.31 -4.17 18.33
CA THR A 96 5.85 -2.94 17.66
C THR A 96 5.34 -3.22 16.26
N ILE A 97 6.04 -4.05 15.49
CA ILE A 97 5.63 -4.46 14.14
C ILE A 97 4.27 -5.18 14.19
N ASP A 98 4.13 -6.15 15.09
CA ASP A 98 2.94 -6.99 15.22
C ASP A 98 1.79 -6.20 15.87
N GLY A 99 2.07 -5.46 16.95
CA GLY A 99 1.05 -4.67 17.67
C GLY A 99 0.51 -3.48 16.88
N LYS A 100 1.27 -2.93 15.93
CA LYS A 100 0.81 -1.88 15.00
C LYS A 100 0.39 -2.43 13.63
N LEU A 101 0.36 -3.75 13.47
CA LEU A 101 -0.04 -4.43 12.24
C LEU A 101 0.70 -3.88 11.00
N LEU A 102 1.99 -3.56 11.16
CA LEU A 102 2.80 -3.01 10.06
C LEU A 102 2.88 -4.04 8.93
N GLY A 103 2.69 -3.61 7.69
CA GLY A 103 2.52 -4.53 6.57
C GLY A 103 3.26 -4.12 5.32
N PHE A 104 3.13 -4.95 4.29
CA PHE A 104 3.65 -4.65 2.97
C PHE A 104 2.59 -4.95 1.91
N ALA A 105 2.36 -4.01 1.01
CA ALA A 105 1.55 -4.18 -0.18
C ALA A 105 2.47 -4.58 -1.33
N PRO A 106 2.52 -5.87 -1.73
CA PRO A 106 3.48 -6.35 -2.73
C PRO A 106 3.25 -5.72 -4.11
N ALA A 107 4.08 -6.07 -5.10
CA ALA A 107 3.69 -5.86 -6.49
C ALA A 107 2.64 -6.90 -6.90
N ASN A 108 1.67 -6.52 -7.74
CA ASN A 108 0.72 -7.45 -8.39
C ASN A 108 -0.18 -8.30 -7.46
N TYR A 109 -0.30 -7.99 -6.17
CA TYR A 109 -1.12 -8.78 -5.22
C TYR A 109 -2.63 -8.70 -5.43
N LYS A 110 -3.10 -7.78 -6.28
CA LYS A 110 -4.52 -7.40 -6.36
C LYS A 110 -5.44 -8.62 -6.49
N ASP A 111 -5.13 -9.55 -7.40
CA ASP A 111 -5.97 -10.73 -7.61
C ASP A 111 -5.90 -11.72 -6.42
N GLU A 112 -4.74 -11.86 -5.76
CA GLU A 112 -4.56 -12.70 -4.57
C GLU A 112 -5.41 -12.18 -3.40
N LEU A 113 -5.30 -10.88 -3.09
CA LEU A 113 -6.05 -10.29 -1.98
C LEU A 113 -7.55 -10.23 -2.28
N VAL A 114 -7.96 -9.90 -3.50
CA VAL A 114 -9.39 -9.91 -3.87
C VAL A 114 -9.98 -11.30 -3.74
N SER A 115 -9.28 -12.34 -4.21
CA SER A 115 -9.72 -13.73 -4.04
C SER A 115 -9.81 -14.12 -2.56
N HIS A 116 -8.79 -13.76 -1.77
CA HIS A 116 -8.75 -14.00 -0.33
C HIS A 116 -9.96 -13.38 0.41
N LEU A 117 -10.35 -12.16 0.03
CA LEU A 117 -11.50 -11.46 0.62
C LEU A 117 -12.83 -12.08 0.17
N PHE A 118 -12.96 -12.45 -1.10
CA PHE A 118 -14.15 -13.15 -1.60
C PHE A 118 -14.37 -14.51 -0.93
N ASP A 119 -13.31 -15.28 -0.73
CA ASP A 119 -13.36 -16.59 -0.06
C ASP A 119 -13.88 -16.49 1.39
N ARG A 120 -13.84 -15.29 1.97
CA ARG A 120 -14.32 -14.98 3.32
C ARG A 120 -15.69 -14.31 3.35
N GLY A 121 -16.33 -14.20 2.19
CA GLY A 121 -17.70 -13.69 2.07
C GLY A 121 -17.79 -12.19 1.81
N HIS A 122 -16.66 -11.50 1.62
CA HIS A 122 -16.68 -10.06 1.34
C HIS A 122 -17.15 -9.78 -0.08
N GLY A 123 -18.20 -8.98 -0.20
CA GLY A 123 -18.73 -8.55 -1.49
C GLY A 123 -17.85 -7.47 -2.13
N ARG A 124 -18.01 -7.30 -3.45
CA ARG A 124 -17.28 -6.31 -4.24
C ARG A 124 -17.42 -4.88 -3.70
N GLU A 125 -18.64 -4.48 -3.32
CA GLU A 125 -18.93 -3.14 -2.79
C GLU A 125 -18.18 -2.89 -1.47
N ALA A 126 -18.11 -3.90 -0.60
CA ALA A 126 -17.39 -3.82 0.68
C ALA A 126 -15.86 -3.74 0.46
N ILE A 127 -15.33 -4.41 -0.57
CA ILE A 127 -13.92 -4.30 -0.97
C ILE A 127 -13.61 -2.88 -1.48
N LEU A 128 -14.46 -2.32 -2.34
CA LEU A 128 -14.30 -0.96 -2.86
C LEU A 128 -14.40 0.10 -1.75
N SER A 129 -15.30 -0.10 -0.78
CA SER A 129 -15.55 0.87 0.28
C SER A 129 -14.38 1.04 1.25
N THR A 130 -13.40 0.14 1.23
CA THR A 130 -12.15 0.28 1.98
C THR A 130 -11.23 1.38 1.43
N GLY A 131 -11.37 1.75 0.15
CA GLY A 131 -10.43 2.64 -0.54
C GLY A 131 -9.06 2.01 -0.85
N LEU A 132 -8.82 0.73 -0.50
CA LEU A 132 -7.63 -0.04 -0.91
C LEU A 132 -7.69 -0.45 -2.38
N PHE A 133 -8.90 -0.50 -2.94
CA PHE A 133 -9.14 -0.81 -4.33
C PHE A 133 -9.95 0.31 -4.98
N GLY A 134 -9.72 0.49 -6.27
CA GLY A 134 -10.63 1.25 -7.11
C GLY A 134 -11.05 0.50 -8.33
N GLU A 135 -11.90 1.15 -9.10
CA GLU A 135 -12.50 0.57 -10.30
C GLU A 135 -12.11 1.39 -11.52
N ARG A 136 -11.83 0.69 -12.62
CA ARG A 136 -11.70 1.28 -13.96
C ARG A 136 -12.98 1.04 -14.77
N ASP A 137 -13.06 1.72 -15.91
CA ASP A 137 -14.09 1.48 -16.91
C ASP A 137 -14.23 -0.03 -17.21
N GLY A 138 -15.47 -0.52 -17.17
CA GLY A 138 -15.79 -1.91 -17.44
C GLY A 138 -15.70 -2.85 -16.23
N GLY A 139 -15.63 -2.35 -15.00
CA GLY A 139 -15.80 -3.18 -13.80
C GLY A 139 -14.52 -3.70 -13.17
N ASN A 140 -13.36 -3.47 -13.80
CA ASN A 140 -12.10 -4.07 -13.37
C ASN A 140 -11.51 -3.34 -12.16
N LEU A 141 -11.24 -4.09 -11.10
CA LEU A 141 -10.60 -3.56 -9.90
C LEU A 141 -9.11 -3.29 -10.15
N TYR A 142 -8.57 -2.28 -9.47
CA TYR A 142 -7.14 -2.01 -9.35
C TYR A 142 -6.77 -1.75 -7.89
N ALA A 143 -5.55 -2.11 -7.52
CA ALA A 143 -5.02 -1.85 -6.18
C ALA A 143 -4.50 -0.42 -6.05
N THR A 144 -4.84 0.25 -4.94
CA THR A 144 -4.39 1.62 -4.63
C THR A 144 -2.88 1.67 -4.43
N TRP A 145 -2.29 0.66 -3.81
CA TRP A 145 -0.85 0.58 -3.51
C TRP A 145 -0.22 -0.64 -4.17
N SER A 146 1.06 -0.53 -4.52
CA SER A 146 1.86 -1.60 -5.12
C SER A 146 3.33 -1.35 -4.82
N GLY A 147 4.00 -2.31 -4.19
CA GLY A 147 5.39 -2.19 -3.75
C GLY A 147 5.58 -1.14 -2.65
N ARG A 148 4.73 -1.14 -1.61
CA ARG A 148 4.75 -0.11 -0.55
C ARG A 148 4.65 -0.70 0.86
N TYR A 149 5.35 -0.09 1.80
CA TYR A 149 5.16 -0.32 3.24
C TYR A 149 3.80 0.22 3.68
N VAL A 150 3.11 -0.49 4.58
CA VAL A 150 1.74 -0.16 5.05
C VAL A 150 1.77 0.16 6.54
N PHE A 151 1.06 1.24 6.92
CA PHE A 151 0.96 1.73 8.29
C PHE A 151 -0.51 1.93 8.66
N PRO A 152 -1.10 0.97 9.40
CA PRO A 152 -2.46 1.09 9.92
C PRO A 152 -2.62 2.18 10.98
N TYR A 153 -3.84 2.73 11.05
CA TYR A 153 -4.31 3.70 12.02
C TYR A 153 -5.47 3.07 12.77
N PHE A 154 -5.50 3.28 14.08
CA PHE A 154 -6.38 2.57 15.00
C PHE A 154 -7.37 3.54 15.64
N ASP A 155 -8.60 3.07 15.86
CA ASP A 155 -9.58 3.77 16.69
C ASP A 155 -9.28 3.60 18.20
N ALA A 156 -10.12 4.19 19.04
CA ALA A 156 -9.97 4.13 20.49
C ALA A 156 -10.09 2.70 21.08
N ASP A 157 -10.72 1.78 20.34
CA ASP A 157 -10.86 0.36 20.72
C ASP A 157 -9.68 -0.50 20.20
N GLY A 158 -8.71 0.12 19.50
CA GLY A 158 -7.57 -0.58 18.92
C GLY A 158 -7.92 -1.35 17.66
N ARG A 159 -9.00 -0.99 16.96
CA ARG A 159 -9.35 -1.58 15.66
C ARG A 159 -8.72 -0.77 14.53
N PRO A 160 -8.09 -1.40 13.53
CA PRO A 160 -7.68 -0.72 12.32
C PRO A 160 -8.89 -0.10 11.59
N VAL A 161 -8.88 1.21 11.40
CA VAL A 161 -9.95 1.96 10.71
C VAL A 161 -9.45 2.74 9.50
N PHE A 162 -8.13 2.89 9.38
CA PHE A 162 -7.51 3.63 8.30
C PHE A 162 -6.09 3.11 8.06
N ALA A 163 -5.48 3.47 6.93
CA ALA A 163 -4.08 3.17 6.69
C ALA A 163 -3.44 4.15 5.70
N ILE A 164 -2.13 4.32 5.84
CA ILE A 164 -1.31 4.97 4.83
C ILE A 164 -0.25 3.99 4.32
N SER A 165 0.37 4.36 3.20
CA SER A 165 1.50 3.64 2.66
C SER A 165 2.71 4.54 2.43
N ARG A 166 3.91 3.95 2.45
CA ARG A 166 5.17 4.61 2.11
C ARG A 166 5.84 3.86 0.97
N ALA A 167 6.39 4.59 0.01
CA ALA A 167 7.22 4.01 -1.03
C ALA A 167 8.48 3.33 -0.43
N THR A 168 8.98 2.32 -1.13
CA THR A 168 10.34 1.82 -0.96
C THR A 168 11.37 2.89 -1.36
N ASP A 169 12.63 2.67 -1.01
CA ASP A 169 13.74 3.52 -1.46
C ASP A 169 14.82 2.60 -2.06
N PRO A 170 15.03 2.61 -3.39
CA PRO A 170 14.33 3.40 -4.40
C PRO A 170 12.84 3.01 -4.55
N ILE A 171 12.03 3.88 -5.18
CA ILE A 171 10.61 3.63 -5.46
C ILE A 171 10.47 2.38 -6.33
N HIS A 172 9.65 1.43 -5.88
CA HIS A 172 9.40 0.17 -6.59
C HIS A 172 8.85 0.41 -8.01
N SER A 173 9.31 -0.35 -9.00
CA SER A 173 8.94 -0.14 -10.41
C SER A 173 7.43 -0.26 -10.71
N ALA A 174 6.73 -1.10 -9.94
CA ALA A 174 5.28 -1.27 -9.99
C ALA A 174 4.48 -0.21 -9.20
N ASP A 175 5.15 0.74 -8.52
CA ASP A 175 4.51 1.80 -7.76
C ASP A 175 4.10 2.95 -8.68
N TRP A 176 2.80 3.05 -8.96
CA TRP A 176 2.24 4.07 -9.83
C TRP A 176 1.90 5.39 -9.10
N LYS A 177 2.04 5.45 -7.77
CA LYS A 177 1.76 6.65 -6.98
C LYS A 177 2.95 7.61 -6.99
N GLY A 178 4.18 7.09 -6.97
CA GLY A 178 5.43 7.85 -7.12
C GLY A 178 5.73 8.90 -6.03
N ASN A 179 4.84 9.09 -5.05
CA ASN A 179 5.02 9.96 -3.90
C ASN A 179 5.60 9.20 -2.70
N LYS A 180 6.24 9.90 -1.76
CA LYS A 180 6.83 9.26 -0.58
C LYS A 180 5.79 8.54 0.30
N TYR A 181 4.63 9.17 0.49
CA TYR A 181 3.50 8.63 1.24
C TYR A 181 2.20 8.79 0.44
N ASP A 182 1.30 7.82 0.56
CA ASP A 182 -0.04 7.83 0.00
C ASP A 182 -1.05 7.29 1.03
N LYS A 183 -2.34 7.54 0.84
CA LYS A 183 -3.39 7.13 1.79
C LYS A 183 -4.55 6.43 1.08
N LEU A 184 -5.47 5.84 1.84
CA LEU A 184 -6.71 5.29 1.28
C LEU A 184 -7.45 6.35 0.46
N GLN A 185 -8.24 5.92 -0.52
CA GLN A 185 -8.91 6.81 -1.48
C GLN A 185 -10.16 7.50 -0.89
N VAL A 186 -10.02 8.17 0.26
CA VAL A 186 -11.10 8.81 1.05
C VAL A 186 -11.86 9.92 0.33
N THR A 187 -11.37 10.40 -0.81
CA THR A 187 -12.06 11.42 -1.60
C THR A 187 -13.14 10.84 -2.51
N ARG A 188 -13.28 9.51 -2.56
CA ARG A 188 -14.33 8.85 -3.34
C ARG A 188 -15.57 8.63 -2.48
N ASP A 189 -16.73 8.86 -3.09
CA ASP A 189 -18.03 8.78 -2.41
C ASP A 189 -18.39 7.36 -1.95
N ASP A 190 -17.81 6.33 -2.55
CA ASP A 190 -18.04 4.94 -2.18
C ASP A 190 -17.13 4.45 -1.04
N VAL A 191 -16.15 5.25 -0.61
CA VAL A 191 -15.23 4.92 0.47
C VAL A 191 -15.80 5.38 1.81
N THR A 192 -15.79 4.47 2.78
CA THR A 192 -16.37 4.69 4.12
C THR A 192 -15.33 5.06 5.18
N ALA A 193 -14.04 4.84 4.89
CA ALA A 193 -12.96 5.16 5.80
C ALA A 193 -12.77 6.68 5.90
N GLU A 194 -12.75 7.18 7.13
CA GLU A 194 -12.35 8.55 7.45
C GLU A 194 -10.89 8.54 7.93
N GLU A 195 -10.13 9.60 7.67
CA GLU A 195 -8.74 9.71 8.09
C GLU A 195 -8.66 10.24 9.54
N PRO A 196 -8.29 9.42 10.53
CA PRO A 196 -8.19 9.87 11.91
C PRO A 196 -6.80 10.47 12.18
N ILE A 197 -6.66 11.14 13.32
CA ILE A 197 -5.33 11.49 13.85
C ILE A 197 -4.63 10.19 14.27
N TYR A 198 -3.41 9.97 13.77
CA TYR A 198 -2.65 8.78 14.17
C TYR A 198 -2.34 8.80 15.67
N GLY A 199 -2.49 7.67 16.34
CA GLY A 199 -2.08 7.47 17.73
C GLY A 199 -3.12 7.85 18.78
N LEU A 200 -4.36 8.16 18.38
CA LEU A 200 -5.46 8.44 19.30
C LEU A 200 -5.70 7.29 20.29
N ASP A 201 -5.49 6.05 19.86
CA ASP A 201 -5.51 4.82 20.65
C ASP A 201 -4.54 4.85 21.85
N THR A 202 -3.51 5.69 21.81
CA THR A 202 -2.46 5.76 22.84
C THR A 202 -2.71 6.82 23.90
N VAL A 203 -3.69 7.71 23.69
CA VAL A 203 -3.98 8.83 24.61
C VAL A 203 -4.71 8.32 25.85
N ARG A 204 -4.21 8.70 27.03
CA ARG A 204 -4.76 8.29 28.32
C ARG A 204 -5.25 9.50 29.11
N ASP A 205 -6.26 9.28 29.94
CA ASP A 205 -6.89 10.35 30.72
C ASP A 205 -5.89 11.08 31.63
N GLY A 206 -5.76 12.39 31.43
CA GLY A 206 -4.91 13.28 32.23
C GLY A 206 -3.41 13.12 32.02
N GLU A 207 -2.95 12.19 31.20
CA GLU A 207 -1.52 11.97 30.90
C GLU A 207 -1.02 12.94 29.82
N PRO A 208 0.25 13.40 29.88
CA PRO A 208 0.82 14.20 28.81
C PRO A 208 1.00 13.39 27.52
N VAL A 209 0.89 14.07 26.38
CA VAL A 209 1.06 13.46 25.05
C VAL A 209 2.16 14.14 24.24
N LEU A 210 2.86 13.37 23.43
CA LEU A 210 3.78 13.88 22.41
C LEU A 210 3.02 14.15 21.10
N ILE A 211 3.47 15.13 20.32
CA ILE A 211 3.01 15.32 18.94
C ILE A 211 4.23 15.39 18.02
N THR A 212 4.28 14.52 17.02
CA THR A 212 5.34 14.49 16.00
C THR A 212 4.79 14.91 14.63
N GLU A 213 5.68 15.32 13.73
CA GLU A 213 5.32 15.63 12.34
C GLU A 213 4.95 14.36 11.56
N GLY A 214 5.76 13.30 11.70
CA GLY A 214 5.58 12.06 10.96
C GLY A 214 5.07 10.90 11.82
N ILE A 215 4.36 9.98 11.17
CA ILE A 215 3.92 8.71 11.76
C ILE A 215 5.09 7.86 12.25
N ALA A 216 6.23 7.90 11.55
CA ALA A 216 7.37 7.06 11.93
C ALA A 216 7.97 7.46 13.28
N ASP A 217 8.01 8.76 13.57
CA ASP A 217 8.45 9.27 14.86
C ASP A 217 7.43 8.93 15.95
N ALA A 218 6.13 8.98 15.62
CA ALA A 218 5.08 8.54 16.54
C ALA A 218 5.16 7.04 16.85
N ILE A 219 5.41 6.17 15.86
CA ILE A 219 5.63 4.72 16.10
C ILE A 219 6.86 4.53 16.99
N THR A 220 7.93 5.28 16.78
CA THR A 220 9.13 5.21 17.60
C THR A 220 8.86 5.65 19.05
N ALA A 221 8.05 6.69 19.25
CA ALA A 221 7.59 7.12 20.56
C ALA A 221 6.70 6.07 21.24
N HIS A 222 5.78 5.45 20.48
CA HIS A 222 4.92 4.35 20.97
C HIS A 222 5.75 3.16 21.42
N GLN A 223 6.78 2.77 20.66
CA GLN A 223 7.72 1.72 21.04
C GLN A 223 8.44 2.04 22.37
N ALA A 224 8.78 3.31 22.59
CA ALA A 224 9.37 3.77 23.85
C ALA A 224 8.35 3.91 24.99
N GLY A 225 7.07 3.58 24.76
CA GLY A 225 6.00 3.60 25.75
C GLY A 225 5.38 4.99 25.98
N TYR A 226 5.64 5.96 25.09
CA TYR A 226 5.07 7.30 25.19
C TYR A 226 3.81 7.45 24.32
N PRO A 227 2.68 7.93 24.88
CA PRO A 227 1.55 8.40 24.09
C PRO A 227 2.00 9.46 23.09
N CYS A 228 1.68 9.26 21.81
CA CYS A 228 2.11 10.16 20.75
C CYS A 228 1.07 10.27 19.65
N LEU A 229 0.82 11.48 19.19
CA LEU A 229 -0.04 11.78 18.05
C LEU A 229 0.80 12.21 16.86
N SER A 230 0.37 11.85 15.65
CA SER A 230 0.88 12.44 14.41
C SER A 230 -0.31 12.95 13.58
N PRO A 231 -0.67 14.24 13.73
CA PRO A 231 -1.67 14.87 12.88
C PRO A 231 -1.12 15.02 11.45
N VAL A 232 -1.99 14.90 10.45
CA VAL A 232 -1.62 14.97 9.03
C VAL A 232 -1.34 16.42 8.65
N THR A 233 -0.13 16.91 8.95
CA THR A 233 0.21 18.33 8.82
C THR A 233 1.09 18.59 7.62
N THR A 234 0.49 18.86 6.45
CA THR A 234 1.19 19.70 5.44
C THR A 234 0.72 21.15 5.50
N GLN A 235 -0.48 21.40 6.01
CA GLN A 235 -1.02 22.69 6.46
C GLN A 235 -2.14 22.35 7.44
N PHE A 236 -2.12 22.86 8.67
CA PHE A 236 -3.24 22.71 9.60
C PHE A 236 -4.51 23.23 8.91
N LYS A 237 -5.35 22.33 8.38
CA LYS A 237 -6.72 22.71 8.07
C LYS A 237 -7.38 23.02 9.42
N THR A 238 -8.27 24.00 9.44
CA THR A 238 -8.92 24.43 10.69
C THR A 238 -9.60 23.27 11.42
N GLY A 239 -10.14 22.29 10.67
CA GLY A 239 -10.78 21.07 11.21
C GLY A 239 -9.82 20.16 11.97
N ASP A 240 -8.68 19.77 11.39
CA ASP A 240 -7.72 18.85 12.03
C ASP A 240 -7.21 19.37 13.39
N ARG A 241 -7.15 20.69 13.56
CA ARG A 241 -6.81 21.32 14.84
C ARG A 241 -7.95 21.23 15.86
N GLU A 242 -9.18 21.41 15.41
CA GLU A 242 -10.37 21.29 16.26
C GLU A 242 -10.54 19.85 16.74
N ASP A 243 -10.42 18.87 15.84
CA ASP A 243 -10.48 17.44 16.17
C ASP A 243 -9.38 17.04 17.17
N LEU A 244 -8.16 17.56 16.98
CA LEU A 244 -7.06 17.37 17.92
C LEU A 244 -7.38 17.97 19.30
N LEU A 245 -7.86 19.21 19.35
CA LEU A 245 -8.18 19.87 20.62
C LEU A 245 -9.36 19.21 21.33
N GLU A 246 -10.35 18.74 20.59
CA GLU A 246 -11.48 17.95 21.11
C GLU A 246 -10.98 16.65 21.72
N ALA A 247 -10.22 15.84 20.96
CA ALA A 247 -9.66 14.58 21.45
C ALA A 247 -8.80 14.76 22.71
N LEU A 248 -7.96 15.81 22.76
CA LEU A 248 -7.17 16.12 23.95
C LEU A 248 -8.04 16.60 25.13
N GLY A 249 -9.08 17.38 24.85
CA GLY A 249 -10.02 17.91 25.83
C GLY A 249 -10.87 16.81 26.48
N GLU A 250 -11.40 15.89 25.67
CA GLU A 250 -12.17 14.72 26.13
C GLU A 250 -11.37 13.84 27.10
N ARG A 251 -10.06 13.70 26.85
CA ARG A 251 -9.14 12.93 27.70
C ARG A 251 -8.51 13.78 28.81
N GLY A 252 -8.92 15.03 28.97
CA GLY A 252 -8.40 15.90 30.03
C GLY A 252 -6.88 16.13 29.97
N VAL A 253 -6.28 16.09 28.78
CA VAL A 253 -4.83 16.23 28.60
C VAL A 253 -4.40 17.66 28.91
N GLY A 254 -3.76 17.84 30.06
CA GLY A 254 -3.31 19.16 30.52
C GLY A 254 -1.97 19.64 29.95
N ARG A 255 -1.24 18.77 29.23
CA ARG A 255 0.09 19.09 28.69
C ARG A 255 0.40 18.32 27.41
N VAL A 256 0.91 19.05 26.42
CA VAL A 256 1.36 18.53 25.13
C VAL A 256 2.82 18.91 24.91
N TYR A 257 3.64 17.99 24.39
CA TYR A 257 5.00 18.25 23.95
C TYR A 257 5.09 18.11 22.43
N LEU A 258 5.46 19.19 21.75
CA LEU A 258 5.67 19.17 20.30
C LEU A 258 7.12 18.77 20.01
N ILE A 259 7.30 17.69 19.25
CA ILE A 259 8.60 17.24 18.76
C ILE A 259 8.64 17.55 17.26
N GLN A 260 9.49 18.51 16.89
CA GLN A 260 9.70 18.90 15.50
C GLN A 260 11.00 18.27 15.02
N ASP A 261 11.01 17.81 13.77
CA ASP A 261 12.21 17.33 13.14
C ASP A 261 13.27 18.45 13.11
N ALA A 262 14.51 18.10 13.47
CA ALA A 262 15.66 18.97 13.32
C ALA A 262 16.12 19.00 11.84
N GLN A 263 15.19 19.23 10.91
CA GLN A 263 15.56 19.58 9.55
C GLN A 263 16.13 21.00 9.62
N GLY A 264 17.45 21.11 9.50
CA GLY A 264 18.15 22.38 9.62
C GLY A 264 17.51 23.42 8.73
N GLU A 265 16.82 24.38 9.35
CA GLU A 265 16.57 25.66 8.72
C GLU A 265 17.93 26.15 8.23
N SER A 266 18.09 26.26 6.91
CA SER A 266 19.13 27.13 6.38
C SER A 266 18.91 28.46 7.09
N ARG A 267 19.81 28.84 8.00
CA ARG A 267 19.72 30.05 8.81
C ARG A 267 19.29 31.23 7.93
N ARG A 268 18.00 31.53 7.89
CA ARG A 268 17.55 32.86 7.49
C ARG A 268 17.82 33.73 8.70
N ALA A 269 18.64 34.75 8.48
CA ALA A 269 18.99 35.74 9.48
C ALA A 269 17.73 36.21 10.22
N PRO A 270 17.82 36.50 11.53
CA PRO A 270 16.67 36.93 12.31
C PRO A 270 16.06 38.16 11.65
N ALA A 271 14.77 38.07 11.31
CA ALA A 271 13.99 39.23 10.94
C ALA A 271 13.92 40.15 12.16
N THR A 272 14.65 41.27 12.12
CA THR A 272 14.46 42.37 13.04
C THR A 272 13.06 42.93 12.82
N TRP A 273 12.18 42.77 13.80
CA TRP A 273 10.88 43.44 13.79
C TRP A 273 11.05 44.89 14.29
N PRO A 274 10.45 45.90 13.62
CA PRO A 274 10.50 47.30 14.04
C PRO A 274 9.69 47.58 15.32
#